data_AF-A0A7K3J111-F1
#
_entry.id   AF-A0A7K3J111-F1
#
_cell.length_a   1.000
_cell.length_b   1.000
_cell.length_c   1.000
_cell.angle_alpha   90.00
_cell.angle_beta   90.00
_cell.angle_gamma   90.00
#
_symmetry.space_group_name_H-M   'P 1'
#
loop_
_entity.id
_entity.type
_entity.pdbx_description
1 polymer ?
#
loop_
_entity_poly.entity_id
_entity_poly.type
_entity_poly.pdbx_seq_one_letter_code
_entity_poly.pdbx_strand_id
1 'polypeptide(L)'
;LTRLAAKYKVATQMGNQGSSAEGVNLTKEWIQNGEIGDIRKVEAFTDRPIWPQGLNVPKGEWVPDTLNWDLFIGPTKMRPYNSLYTPWNWRGWWDFGTGALGDMACHILHPVFKSLRLQYPIKAQGSSTLLLTDCAPNAQMVKLTYPERV
;
A
#
# COMPACT_ATOMS: atom_id res chain seq x y z
N LEU A 1 12.53 0.95 -11.55
CA LEU A 1 12.37 -0.50 -11.82
C LEU A 1 11.97 -0.80 -13.26
N THR A 2 10.84 -0.32 -13.79
CA THR A 2 10.39 -0.63 -15.17
C THR A 2 11.44 -0.41 -16.27
N ARG A 3 12.13 0.75 -16.26
CA ARG A 3 13.21 1.04 -17.21
C ARG A 3 14.40 0.07 -17.10
N LEU A 4 14.73 -0.34 -15.88
CA LEU A 4 15.82 -1.30 -15.62
C LEU A 4 15.42 -2.71 -16.04
N ALA A 5 14.19 -3.13 -15.75
CA ALA A 5 13.65 -4.41 -16.18
C ALA A 5 13.71 -4.56 -17.71
N ALA A 6 13.30 -3.51 -18.44
CA ALA A 6 13.42 -3.46 -19.90
C ALA A 6 14.88 -3.49 -20.38
N LYS A 7 15.77 -2.69 -19.79
CA LYS A 7 17.20 -2.65 -20.12
C LYS A 7 17.87 -4.02 -19.97
N TYR A 8 17.59 -4.69 -18.86
CA TYR A 8 18.20 -5.98 -18.52
C TYR A 8 17.38 -7.19 -19.00
N LYS A 9 16.24 -6.96 -19.67
CA LYS A 9 15.34 -8.00 -20.19
C LYS A 9 14.90 -9.01 -19.14
N VAL A 10 14.61 -8.52 -17.93
CA VAL A 10 14.10 -9.35 -16.83
C VAL A 10 12.61 -9.14 -16.63
N ALA A 11 11.89 -10.22 -16.36
CA ALA A 11 10.50 -10.16 -15.95
C ALA A 11 10.43 -9.69 -14.48
N THR A 12 9.63 -8.66 -14.22
CA THR A 12 9.35 -8.18 -12.86
C THR A 12 7.85 -8.13 -12.63
N GLN A 13 7.40 -8.61 -11.48
CA GLN A 13 6.00 -8.56 -11.07
C GLN A 13 5.90 -8.05 -9.64
N MET A 14 4.96 -7.13 -9.39
CA MET A 14 4.62 -6.74 -8.03
C MET A 14 3.83 -7.88 -7.37
N GLY A 15 4.26 -8.28 -6.17
CA GLY A 15 3.64 -9.35 -5.40
C GLY A 15 2.30 -8.96 -4.77
N ASN A 16 1.25 -8.83 -5.57
CA ASN A 16 -0.10 -8.60 -5.06
C ASN A 16 -0.74 -9.94 -4.69
N GLN A 17 -0.74 -10.25 -3.39
CA GLN A 17 -1.41 -11.42 -2.84
C GLN A 17 -2.86 -11.51 -3.35
N GLY A 18 -3.28 -12.72 -3.76
CA GLY A 18 -4.63 -12.99 -4.25
C GLY A 18 -4.89 -12.60 -5.71
N SER A 19 -3.95 -11.95 -6.41
CA SER A 19 -4.15 -11.52 -7.81
C SER A 19 -4.44 -12.66 -8.80
N SER A 20 -3.97 -13.88 -8.51
CA SER A 20 -4.22 -15.09 -9.31
C SER A 20 -5.31 -15.98 -8.73
N ALA A 21 -6.04 -15.54 -7.69
CA ALA A 21 -7.09 -16.33 -7.09
C ALA A 21 -8.34 -16.37 -8.00
N GLU A 22 -9.05 -17.50 -7.99
CA GLU A 22 -10.25 -17.73 -8.81
C GLU A 22 -11.30 -16.62 -8.64
N GLY A 23 -11.55 -16.17 -7.41
CA GLY A 23 -12.51 -15.11 -7.13
C GLY A 23 -12.19 -13.78 -7.85
N VAL A 24 -10.91 -13.47 -8.07
CA VAL A 24 -10.50 -12.28 -8.84
C VAL A 24 -10.81 -12.46 -10.33
N ASN A 25 -10.59 -13.65 -10.87
CA ASN A 25 -10.91 -13.97 -12.27
C ASN A 25 -12.43 -13.90 -12.51
N LEU A 26 -13.23 -14.53 -11.65
CA LEU A 26 -14.70 -14.49 -11.74
C LEU A 26 -15.24 -13.07 -11.64
N THR A 27 -14.74 -12.27 -10.67
CA THR A 27 -15.14 -10.86 -10.52
C THR A 27 -14.82 -10.05 -11.78
N LYS A 28 -13.67 -10.31 -12.41
CA LYS A 28 -13.29 -9.65 -13.66
C LYS A 28 -14.19 -10.06 -14.81
N GLU A 29 -14.48 -11.35 -14.94
CA GLU A 29 -15.33 -11.89 -16.00
C GLU A 29 -16.75 -11.35 -15.90
N TRP A 30 -17.40 -11.41 -14.73
CA TRP A 30 -18.76 -10.92 -14.55
C TRP A 30 -18.89 -9.42 -14.81
N ILE A 31 -17.93 -8.62 -14.35
CA ILE A 31 -17.92 -7.17 -14.61
C ILE A 31 -17.76 -6.89 -16.11
N GLN A 32 -16.84 -7.58 -16.78
CA GLN A 32 -16.56 -7.34 -18.19
C GLN A 32 -17.63 -7.92 -19.12
N ASN A 33 -18.38 -8.93 -18.68
CA ASN A 33 -19.55 -9.46 -19.39
C ASN A 33 -20.81 -8.60 -19.22
N GLY A 34 -20.77 -7.58 -18.34
CA GLY A 34 -21.89 -6.67 -18.13
C GLY A 34 -22.96 -7.18 -17.16
N GLU A 35 -22.70 -8.25 -16.40
CA GLU A 35 -23.67 -8.86 -15.47
C GLU A 35 -24.21 -7.88 -14.42
N ILE A 36 -23.43 -6.85 -14.09
CA ILE A 36 -23.72 -5.86 -13.04
C ILE A 36 -24.06 -4.47 -13.63
N GLY A 37 -24.01 -4.34 -14.96
CA GLY A 37 -24.16 -3.06 -15.66
C GLY A 37 -23.04 -2.04 -15.40
N ASP A 38 -23.35 -0.77 -15.62
CA ASP A 38 -22.39 0.33 -15.52
C ASP A 38 -21.99 0.65 -14.06
N ILE A 39 -20.77 0.27 -13.69
CA ILE A 39 -20.23 0.62 -12.37
C ILE A 39 -19.82 2.10 -12.34
N ARG A 40 -20.52 2.89 -11.51
CA ARG A 40 -20.26 4.34 -11.31
C ARG A 40 -19.49 4.67 -10.03
N LYS A 41 -19.48 3.76 -9.04
CA LYS A 41 -18.81 3.93 -7.74
C LYS A 41 -18.31 2.58 -7.23
N VAL A 42 -17.14 2.58 -6.61
CA VAL A 42 -16.60 1.44 -5.87
C VAL A 42 -16.18 1.93 -4.49
N GLU A 43 -16.58 1.20 -3.45
CA GLU A 43 -16.17 1.43 -2.08
C GLU A 43 -15.35 0.23 -1.61
N ALA A 44 -14.17 0.51 -1.08
CA ALA A 44 -13.24 -0.51 -0.63
C ALA A 44 -12.59 -0.03 0.66
N PHE A 45 -12.53 -0.92 1.65
CA PHE A 45 -12.10 -0.59 3.01
C PHE A 45 -11.42 -1.78 3.68
N THR A 46 -10.67 -1.48 4.72
CA THR A 46 -10.02 -2.45 5.60
C THR A 46 -10.02 -1.89 7.02
N ASP A 47 -10.03 -2.78 8.00
CA ASP A 47 -9.86 -2.47 9.43
C ASP A 47 -8.38 -2.41 9.84
N ARG A 48 -7.45 -2.57 8.90
CA ARG A 48 -6.01 -2.39 9.10
C ARG A 48 -5.67 -0.93 9.45
N PRO A 49 -4.60 -0.67 10.23
CA PRO A 49 -3.49 -1.58 10.57
C PRO A 49 -3.75 -2.50 11.77
N ILE A 50 -3.13 -3.69 11.78
CA ILE A 50 -2.97 -4.54 12.98
C ILE A 50 -1.63 -4.31 13.69
N TRP A 51 -0.95 -3.21 13.33
CA TRP A 51 0.29 -2.74 13.93
C TRP A 51 0.13 -1.28 14.37
N PRO A 52 0.98 -0.77 15.26
CA PRO A 52 0.89 0.61 15.72
C PRO A 52 1.15 1.61 14.59
N GLN A 53 0.32 2.66 14.53
CA GLN A 53 0.45 3.83 13.65
C GLN A 53 0.09 5.09 14.43
N GLY A 54 0.32 6.26 13.84
CA GLY A 54 0.02 7.56 14.45
C GLY A 54 0.86 7.86 15.68
N LEU A 55 2.09 7.37 15.74
CA LEU A 55 2.98 7.50 16.89
C LEU A 55 4.05 8.57 16.68
N ASN A 56 4.40 9.25 17.77
CA ASN A 56 5.61 10.07 17.80
C ASN A 56 6.86 9.18 17.74
N VAL A 57 7.94 9.73 17.20
CA VAL A 57 9.24 9.05 17.12
C VAL A 57 9.67 8.60 18.53
N PRO A 58 9.94 7.30 18.76
CA PRO A 58 10.35 6.81 20.07
C PRO A 58 11.77 7.24 20.41
N LYS A 59 12.12 7.18 21.70
CA LYS A 59 13.50 7.34 22.16
C LYS A 59 14.34 6.12 21.77
N GLY A 60 15.64 6.33 21.60
CA GLY A 60 16.57 5.25 21.26
C GLY A 60 16.71 4.19 22.36
N GLU A 61 16.91 2.95 21.94
CA GLU A 61 17.23 1.77 22.74
C GLU A 61 18.54 1.15 22.24
N TRP A 62 19.10 0.22 23.04
CA TRP A 62 20.21 -0.61 22.60
C TRP A 62 19.78 -1.54 21.47
N VAL A 63 20.57 -1.60 20.41
CA VAL A 63 20.35 -2.52 19.29
C VAL A 63 20.65 -3.95 19.77
N PRO A 64 19.75 -4.93 19.56
CA PRO A 64 20.03 -6.32 19.85
C PRO A 64 21.21 -6.83 18.99
N ASP A 65 22.10 -7.63 19.56
CA ASP A 65 23.26 -8.20 18.84
C ASP A 65 22.87 -9.07 17.63
N THR A 66 21.61 -9.53 17.59
CA THR A 66 21.02 -10.31 16.50
C THR A 66 20.46 -9.47 15.35
N LEU A 67 20.50 -8.14 15.45
CA LEU A 67 19.94 -7.21 14.45
C LEU A 67 21.01 -6.25 13.94
N ASN A 68 21.31 -6.34 12.63
CA ASN A 68 22.08 -5.31 11.97
C ASN A 68 21.19 -4.10 11.65
N TRP A 69 21.21 -3.10 12.54
CA TRP A 69 20.36 -1.92 12.40
C TRP A 69 20.75 -1.03 11.22
N ASP A 70 22.03 -0.87 10.94
CA ASP A 70 22.51 -0.09 9.78
C ASP A 70 21.96 -0.66 8.47
N LEU A 71 22.00 -2.00 8.34
CA LEU A 71 21.42 -2.69 7.19
C LEU A 71 19.89 -2.53 7.10
N PHE A 72 19.18 -2.54 8.23
CA PHE A 72 17.73 -2.34 8.25
C PHE A 72 17.35 -0.91 7.85
N ILE A 73 18.05 0.11 8.36
CA ILE A 73 17.86 1.52 7.99
C ILE A 73 18.11 1.71 6.49
N GLY A 74 19.17 1.08 5.98
CA GLY A 74 19.53 1.17 4.57
C GLY A 74 19.79 2.61 4.14
N PRO A 75 19.22 3.10 3.02
CA PRO A 75 19.58 4.40 2.46
C PRO A 75 18.88 5.59 3.14
N THR A 76 17.98 5.36 4.10
CA THR A 76 17.30 6.48 4.77
C THR A 76 18.20 7.16 5.81
N LYS A 77 17.74 8.29 6.34
CA LYS A 77 18.44 9.00 7.42
C LYS A 77 18.58 8.10 8.64
N MET A 78 19.81 7.96 9.14
CA MET A 78 20.08 7.20 10.36
C MET A 78 19.25 7.70 11.54
N ARG A 79 18.59 6.77 12.22
CA ARG A 79 17.76 7.02 13.41
C ARG A 79 18.12 6.03 14.51
N PRO A 80 18.00 6.40 15.80
CA PRO A 80 18.22 5.45 16.89
C PRO A 80 17.27 4.26 16.76
N TYR A 81 17.79 3.06 17.05
CA TYR A 81 16.96 1.88 17.13
C TYR A 81 15.91 2.03 18.22
N ASN A 82 14.74 1.46 17.99
CA ASN A 82 13.75 1.19 19.00
C ASN A 82 12.94 -0.05 18.58
N SER A 83 12.60 -0.90 19.56
CA SER A 83 11.78 -2.09 19.33
C SER A 83 10.46 -1.81 18.62
N LEU A 84 9.88 -0.60 18.74
CA LEU A 84 8.67 -0.17 18.02
C LEU A 84 8.75 -0.20 16.49
N TYR A 85 9.93 -0.21 15.88
CA TYR A 85 10.06 -0.27 14.41
C TYR A 85 9.97 -1.70 13.88
N THR A 86 10.35 -2.71 14.66
CA THR A 86 10.58 -4.08 14.15
C THR A 86 9.74 -5.11 14.93
N PRO A 87 9.59 -6.34 14.41
CA PRO A 87 9.87 -6.78 13.05
C PRO A 87 8.75 -6.41 12.06
N TRP A 88 7.57 -6.01 12.54
CA TRP A 88 6.38 -5.83 11.70
C TRP A 88 5.93 -4.37 11.53
N ASN A 89 6.22 -3.54 12.53
CA ASN A 89 5.64 -2.21 12.68
C ASN A 89 6.22 -1.16 11.72
N TRP A 90 7.34 -1.45 11.09
CA TRP A 90 8.03 -0.57 10.12
C TRP A 90 7.09 -0.07 9.02
N ARG A 91 6.06 -0.85 8.68
CA ARG A 91 4.99 -0.47 7.74
C ARG A 91 4.34 0.87 8.05
N GLY A 92 4.23 1.21 9.34
CA GLY A 92 3.63 2.45 9.84
C GLY A 92 4.55 3.66 9.78
N TRP A 93 5.81 3.53 9.36
CA TRP A 93 6.79 4.61 9.37
C TRP A 93 7.20 4.97 7.95
N TRP A 94 7.16 6.26 7.60
CA TRP A 94 7.27 6.71 6.20
C TRP A 94 8.60 6.37 5.53
N ASP A 95 9.67 6.26 6.31
CA ASP A 95 10.99 5.87 5.80
C ASP A 95 11.04 4.40 5.34
N PHE A 96 10.17 3.55 5.88
CA PHE A 96 10.22 2.10 5.65
C PHE A 96 8.96 1.57 4.94
N GLY A 97 7.84 2.27 5.08
CA GLY A 97 6.55 1.81 4.60
C GLY A 97 5.59 2.96 4.28
N THR A 98 4.38 2.57 3.92
CA THR A 98 3.34 3.47 3.38
C THR A 98 2.05 3.44 4.20
N GLY A 99 2.14 2.98 5.45
CA GLY A 99 1.01 2.74 6.33
C GLY A 99 0.05 1.68 5.79
N ALA A 100 -1.07 1.52 6.50
CA ALA A 100 -2.15 0.60 6.14
C ALA A 100 -2.68 0.83 4.71
N LEU A 101 -2.74 2.08 4.23
CA LEU A 101 -3.24 2.35 2.89
C LEU A 101 -2.33 1.71 1.84
N GLY A 102 -1.02 1.99 1.85
CA GLY A 102 -0.16 1.42 0.81
C GLY A 102 0.06 -0.09 0.94
N ASP A 103 0.01 -0.62 2.16
CA ASP A 103 0.06 -2.07 2.41
C ASP A 103 -1.18 -2.75 1.83
N MET A 104 -2.39 -2.31 2.19
CA MET A 104 -3.62 -3.03 1.83
C MET A 104 -4.27 -2.61 0.51
N ALA A 105 -4.17 -1.33 0.11
CA ALA A 105 -4.88 -0.86 -1.08
C ALA A 105 -4.42 -1.58 -2.35
N CYS A 106 -3.14 -1.96 -2.45
CA CYS A 106 -2.64 -2.70 -3.60
C CYS A 106 -3.28 -4.10 -3.74
N HIS A 107 -3.65 -4.73 -2.63
CA HIS A 107 -4.34 -6.02 -2.61
C HIS A 107 -5.83 -5.86 -2.88
N ILE A 108 -6.47 -4.93 -2.18
CA ILE A 108 -7.93 -4.73 -2.21
C ILE A 108 -8.39 -4.13 -3.54
N LEU A 109 -7.65 -3.16 -4.08
CA LEU A 109 -8.03 -2.48 -5.32
C LEU A 109 -7.57 -3.23 -6.57
N HIS A 110 -6.73 -4.27 -6.45
CA HIS A 110 -6.27 -5.02 -7.61
C HIS A 110 -7.42 -5.58 -8.46
N PRO A 111 -8.43 -6.29 -7.90
CA PRO A 111 -9.57 -6.75 -8.67
C PRO A 111 -10.32 -5.60 -9.32
N VAL A 112 -10.54 -4.49 -8.60
CA VAL A 112 -11.23 -3.30 -9.11
C VAL A 112 -10.53 -2.75 -10.36
N PHE A 113 -9.23 -2.52 -10.28
CA PHE A 113 -8.43 -2.01 -11.40
C PHE A 113 -8.45 -2.96 -12.61
N LYS A 114 -8.35 -4.27 -12.37
CA LYS A 114 -8.35 -5.28 -13.44
C LYS A 114 -9.73 -5.43 -14.09
N SER A 115 -10.79 -5.49 -13.29
CA SER A 115 -12.16 -5.64 -13.76
C SER A 115 -12.61 -4.44 -14.58
N LEU A 116 -12.40 -3.23 -14.05
CA LEU A 116 -12.84 -1.98 -14.68
C LEU A 116 -11.84 -1.40 -15.68
N ARG A 117 -10.71 -2.07 -15.92
CA ARG A 117 -9.61 -1.62 -16.80
C ARG A 117 -9.16 -0.18 -16.49
N LEU A 118 -9.12 0.16 -15.20
CA LEU A 118 -8.79 1.52 -14.75
C LEU A 118 -7.35 1.88 -15.11
N GLN A 119 -7.17 3.14 -15.49
CA GLN A 119 -5.89 3.79 -15.70
C GLN A 119 -5.63 4.77 -14.54
N TYR A 120 -5.07 5.95 -14.84
CA TYR A 120 -4.80 6.97 -13.84
C TYR A 120 -6.07 7.74 -13.44
N PRO A 121 -6.22 8.09 -12.16
CA PRO A 121 -7.28 9.01 -11.73
C PRO A 121 -6.98 10.43 -12.22
N ILE A 122 -8.03 11.21 -12.45
CA ILE A 122 -7.97 12.65 -12.78
C ILE A 122 -8.08 13.55 -11.55
N LYS A 123 -8.54 13.01 -10.41
CA LYS A 123 -8.62 13.74 -9.14
C LYS A 123 -8.40 12.79 -7.97
N ALA A 124 -7.69 13.27 -6.95
CA ALA A 124 -7.57 12.61 -5.66
C ALA A 124 -7.99 13.57 -4.55
N GLN A 125 -8.73 13.07 -3.55
CA GLN A 125 -9.05 13.80 -2.33
C GLN A 125 -8.77 12.88 -1.15
N GLY A 126 -7.93 13.33 -0.22
CA GLY A 126 -7.55 12.59 0.97
C GLY A 126 -8.08 13.26 2.23
N SER A 127 -8.40 12.46 3.24
CA SER A 127 -8.62 12.91 4.62
C SER A 127 -8.01 11.88 5.56
N SER A 128 -7.51 12.31 6.71
CA SER A 128 -6.92 11.42 7.71
C SER A 128 -7.14 11.95 9.11
N THR A 129 -6.84 11.10 10.10
CA THR A 129 -6.52 11.57 11.46
C THR A 129 -5.25 12.45 11.43
N LEU A 130 -4.80 12.92 12.60
CA LEU A 130 -3.56 13.68 12.74
C LEU A 130 -2.42 13.06 11.92
N LEU A 131 -1.85 13.88 11.03
CA LEU A 131 -0.73 13.50 10.19
C LEU A 131 0.56 13.86 10.91
N LEU A 132 1.41 12.85 11.13
CA LEU A 132 2.74 13.03 11.71
C LEU A 132 3.79 12.95 10.61
N THR A 133 4.93 13.60 10.84
CA THR A 133 6.03 13.67 9.86
C THR A 133 6.72 12.34 9.64
N ASP A 134 6.76 11.46 10.64
CA ASP A 134 7.50 10.19 10.59
C ASP A 134 6.59 8.96 10.52
N CYS A 135 5.34 9.08 10.96
CA CYS A 135 4.44 7.94 11.13
C CYS A 135 3.12 8.17 10.39
N ALA A 136 2.63 7.11 9.74
CA ALA A 136 1.36 7.09 9.04
C ALA A 136 0.20 7.35 10.00
N PRO A 137 -0.89 8.01 9.55
CA PRO A 137 -2.03 8.30 10.40
C PRO A 137 -2.74 7.00 10.84
N ASN A 138 -3.51 7.07 11.93
CA ASN A 138 -4.29 5.93 12.42
C ASN A 138 -5.41 5.51 11.47
N ALA A 139 -6.07 6.49 10.85
CA ALA A 139 -7.08 6.24 9.84
C ALA A 139 -6.98 7.27 8.71
N GLN A 140 -7.32 6.83 7.51
CA GLN A 140 -7.35 7.67 6.32
C GLN A 140 -8.36 7.17 5.30
N MET A 141 -8.88 8.10 4.51
CA MET A 141 -9.77 7.84 3.40
C MET A 141 -9.23 8.57 2.16
N VAL A 142 -9.27 7.89 1.01
CA VAL A 142 -8.92 8.49 -0.27
C VAL A 142 -10.06 8.27 -1.25
N LYS A 143 -10.55 9.37 -1.83
CA LYS A 143 -11.47 9.35 -2.96
C LYS A 143 -10.68 9.61 -4.24
N LEU A 144 -10.75 8.66 -5.16
CA LEU A 144 -10.17 8.76 -6.50
C LEU A 144 -11.28 8.93 -7.53
N THR A 145 -11.19 9.97 -8.36
CA THR A 145 -12.08 10.16 -9.51
C THR A 145 -11.33 9.76 -10.77
N TYR A 146 -11.92 8.89 -11.57
CA TYR A 146 -11.38 8.41 -12.84
C TYR A 146 -12.07 9.11 -14.02
N PRO A 147 -11.41 9.19 -15.18
CA PRO A 147 -12.08 9.59 -16.40
C PRO A 147 -13.18 8.58 -16.77
N GLU A 148 -14.05 8.97 -17.70
CA GLU A 148 -14.98 8.04 -18.31
C GLU A 148 -14.22 6.87 -18.96
N ARG A 149 -14.77 5.66 -18.85
CA ARG A 149 -14.16 4.47 -19.42
C ARG A 149 -14.50 4.42 -20.92
N VAL A 150 -13.49 4.19 -21.75
CA VAL A 150 -13.60 4.00 -23.20
C VAL A 150 -13.78 2.52 -23.52
#